data_AF-A0A6B2C4G0-F1
#
_entry.id   AF-A0A6B2C4G0-F1
#
_cell.length_a   1.000
_cell.length_b   1.000
_cell.length_c   1.000
_cell.angle_alpha   90.00
_cell.angle_beta   90.00
_cell.angle_gamma   90.00
#
_symmetry.space_group_name_H-M   'P 1'
#
loop_
_entity.id
_entity.type
_entity.pdbx_description
1 polymer ?
#
loop_
_entity_poly.entity_id
_entity_poly.type
_entity_poly.pdbx_seq_one_letter_code
_entity_poly.pdbx_strand_id
1 'polypeptide(L)'
;MGFWEWLASRREKEVLKLYDQHIDEITKVTNSVYNLLTAFREGDISLMENEWRIIFEAERKADDIKRRIIRELSEEFVHSIDREELIRLILATDDIATFAKEASRMALLYNGKPPLDVAQVLPGYNNQDK
;
A
#
# COMPACT_ATOMS: atom_id res chain seq x y z
N MET A 1 -23.37 30.49 8.77
CA MET A 1 -22.01 30.17 8.30
C MET A 1 -21.00 30.92 9.16
N GLY A 2 -20.49 30.29 10.21
CA GLY A 2 -19.56 30.90 11.17
C GLY A 2 -18.08 30.69 10.81
N PHE A 3 -17.19 31.47 11.44
CA PHE A 3 -15.73 31.31 11.32
C PHE A 3 -15.26 29.87 11.60
N TRP A 4 -15.92 29.21 12.56
CA TRP A 4 -15.62 27.83 12.94
C TRP A 4 -16.03 26.80 11.89
N GLU A 5 -17.21 26.94 11.25
CA GLU A 5 -17.60 26.11 10.11
C GLU A 5 -16.67 26.34 8.90
N TRP A 6 -16.28 27.59 8.68
CA TRP A 6 -15.33 27.95 7.62
C TRP A 6 -13.94 27.32 7.86
N LEU A 7 -13.42 27.37 9.10
CA LEU A 7 -12.13 26.77 9.46
C LEU A 7 -12.16 25.24 9.39
N ALA A 8 -13.24 24.61 9.87
CA ALA A 8 -13.46 23.17 9.75
C ALA A 8 -13.44 22.72 8.29
N SER A 9 -14.14 23.44 7.40
CA SER A 9 -14.16 23.12 5.96
C SER A 9 -12.79 23.24 5.27
N ARG A 10 -11.90 24.12 5.76
CA ARG A 10 -10.53 24.23 5.23
C ARG A 10 -9.67 23.07 5.69
N ARG A 11 -9.75 22.72 6.98
CA ARG A 11 -8.97 21.62 7.57
C ARG A 11 -9.40 20.27 7.01
N GLU A 12 -10.69 20.06 6.86
CA GLU A 12 -11.26 18.87 6.22
C GLU A 12 -10.72 18.69 4.79
N LYS A 13 -10.68 19.77 3.99
CA LYS A 13 -10.06 19.74 2.66
C LYS A 13 -8.59 19.36 2.68
N GLU A 14 -7.81 19.86 3.63
CA GLU A 14 -6.40 19.47 3.77
C GLU A 14 -6.24 17.99 4.13
N VAL A 15 -7.07 17.48 5.05
CA VAL A 15 -7.07 16.05 5.39
C VAL A 15 -7.45 15.19 4.19
N LEU A 16 -8.51 15.53 3.47
CA LEU A 16 -8.95 14.80 2.28
C LEU A 16 -7.88 14.82 1.18
N LYS A 17 -7.17 15.94 1.01
CA LYS A 17 -6.05 16.04 0.07
C LYS A 17 -4.86 15.16 0.48
N LEU A 18 -4.53 15.10 1.77
CA LEU A 18 -3.51 14.16 2.25
C LEU A 18 -3.95 12.71 2.06
N TYR A 19 -5.24 12.43 2.26
CA TYR A 19 -5.79 11.10 2.07
C TYR A 19 -5.76 10.65 0.60
N ASP A 20 -6.07 11.55 -0.34
CA ASP A 20 -5.91 11.30 -1.78
C ASP A 20 -4.46 10.91 -2.13
N GLN A 21 -3.47 11.63 -1.58
CA GLN A 21 -2.05 11.29 -1.73
C GLN A 21 -1.69 9.94 -1.09
N HIS A 22 -2.34 9.55 0.01
CA HIS A 22 -2.15 8.25 0.65
C HIS A 22 -2.66 7.12 -0.27
N ILE A 23 -3.83 7.30 -0.89
CA ILE A 23 -4.40 6.36 -1.87
C ILE A 23 -3.48 6.20 -3.08
N ASP A 24 -2.87 7.28 -3.58
CA ASP A 24 -1.91 7.20 -4.68
C ASP A 24 -0.72 6.29 -4.35
N GLU A 25 -0.15 6.39 -3.15
CA GLU A 25 0.95 5.53 -2.73
C GLU A 25 0.50 4.08 -2.51
N ILE A 26 -0.69 3.84 -1.96
CA ILE A 26 -1.27 2.48 -1.85
C ILE A 26 -1.48 1.86 -3.24
N THR A 27 -1.93 2.65 -4.20
CA THR A 27 -2.13 2.20 -5.58
C THR A 27 -0.81 1.84 -6.25
N LYS A 28 0.26 2.61 -5.98
CA LYS A 28 1.62 2.26 -6.43
C LYS A 28 2.10 0.94 -5.82
N VAL A 29 1.92 0.75 -4.50
CA VAL A 29 2.27 -0.50 -3.82
C VAL A 29 1.56 -1.68 -4.48
N THR A 30 0.24 -1.61 -4.64
CA THR A 30 -0.56 -2.72 -5.18
C THR A 30 -0.22 -3.04 -6.65
N ASN A 31 0.03 -2.03 -7.49
CA ASN A 31 0.48 -2.23 -8.86
C ASN A 31 1.86 -2.90 -8.93
N SER A 32 2.82 -2.45 -8.12
CA SER A 32 4.15 -3.07 -8.08
C SER A 32 4.12 -4.49 -7.49
N VAL A 33 3.21 -4.77 -6.55
CA VAL A 33 3.01 -6.13 -6.03
C VAL A 33 2.50 -7.06 -7.14
N TYR A 34 1.57 -6.61 -7.98
CA TYR A 34 1.13 -7.37 -9.15
C TYR A 34 2.28 -7.68 -10.10
N ASN A 35 3.12 -6.69 -10.42
CA ASN A 35 4.31 -6.88 -11.26
C ASN A 35 5.30 -7.87 -10.63
N LEU A 36 5.58 -7.74 -9.33
CA LEU A 36 6.49 -8.62 -8.61
C LEU A 36 5.99 -10.07 -8.60
N LEU A 37 4.70 -10.30 -8.36
CA LEU A 37 4.13 -11.65 -8.37
C LEU A 37 4.08 -12.26 -9.77
N THR A 38 3.97 -11.43 -10.81
CA THR A 38 4.10 -11.87 -12.20
C THR A 38 5.55 -12.27 -12.50
N ALA A 39 6.52 -11.44 -12.12
CA ALA A 39 7.95 -11.73 -12.25
C ALA A 39 8.36 -12.99 -11.46
N PHE A 40 7.78 -13.21 -10.27
CA PHE A 40 7.96 -14.43 -9.48
C PHE A 40 7.49 -15.68 -10.21
N ARG A 41 6.36 -15.61 -10.93
CA ARG A 41 5.86 -16.72 -11.74
C ARG A 41 6.81 -17.04 -12.90
N GLU A 42 7.41 -16.01 -13.48
CA GLU A 42 8.28 -16.09 -14.65
C GLU A 42 9.74 -16.39 -14.31
N GLY A 43 10.12 -16.33 -13.02
CA GLY A 43 11.50 -16.51 -12.57
C GLY A 43 12.40 -15.29 -12.80
N ASP A 44 11.84 -14.11 -13.07
CA ASP A 44 12.61 -12.88 -13.30
C ASP A 44 12.99 -12.21 -11.98
N ILE A 45 14.12 -12.65 -11.42
CA ILE A 45 14.66 -12.16 -10.14
C ILE A 45 14.98 -10.66 -10.21
N SER A 46 15.54 -10.18 -11.32
CA SER A 46 15.94 -8.79 -11.46
C SER A 46 14.74 -7.85 -11.44
N LEU A 47 13.65 -8.22 -12.12
CA LEU A 47 12.40 -7.46 -12.08
C LEU A 47 11.78 -7.49 -10.68
N MET A 48 11.80 -8.64 -10.00
CA MET A 48 11.31 -8.73 -8.62
C MET A 48 12.06 -7.79 -7.66
N GLU A 49 13.39 -7.75 -7.72
CA GLU A 49 14.20 -6.86 -6.88
C GLU A 49 13.92 -5.37 -7.16
N ASN A 50 13.66 -5.04 -8.43
CA ASN A 50 13.28 -3.68 -8.81
C ASN A 50 11.90 -3.31 -8.24
N GLU A 51 10.89 -4.15 -8.45
CA GLU A 51 9.53 -3.91 -7.94
C GLU A 51 9.49 -3.88 -6.41
N TRP A 52 10.29 -4.71 -5.73
CA TRP A 52 10.43 -4.68 -4.27
C TRP A 52 10.87 -3.32 -3.74
N ARG A 53 11.82 -2.68 -4.43
CA ARG A 53 12.30 -1.35 -4.06
C ARG A 53 11.20 -0.31 -4.16
N ILE A 54 10.41 -0.38 -5.23
CA ILE A 54 9.27 0.53 -5.45
C ILE A 54 8.23 0.32 -4.35
N ILE A 55 7.88 -0.93 -4.02
CA ILE A 55 6.95 -1.27 -2.93
C ILE A 55 7.44 -0.71 -1.60
N PHE A 56 8.71 -0.94 -1.27
CA PHE A 56 9.29 -0.48 -0.01
C PHE A 56 9.28 1.05 0.11
N GLU A 57 9.61 1.77 -0.96
CA GLU A 57 9.60 3.24 -0.96
C GLU A 57 8.18 3.81 -0.92
N ALA A 58 7.24 3.25 -1.68
CA ALA A 58 5.85 3.71 -1.72
C ALA A 58 5.14 3.45 -0.38
N GLU A 59 5.31 2.28 0.23
CA GLU A 59 4.72 1.99 1.55
C GLU A 59 5.29 2.91 2.63
N ARG A 60 6.59 3.22 2.59
CA ARG A 60 7.18 4.19 3.52
C ARG A 60 6.56 5.57 3.38
N LYS A 61 6.34 6.03 2.14
CA LYS A 61 5.66 7.31 1.87
C LYS A 61 4.21 7.27 2.34
N ALA A 62 3.50 6.17 2.11
CA ALA A 62 2.13 5.99 2.60
C ALA A 62 2.07 6.10 4.13
N ASP A 63 2.95 5.42 4.86
CA ASP A 63 3.00 5.49 6.33
C ASP A 63 3.31 6.91 6.84
N ASP A 64 4.23 7.63 6.18
CA ASP A 64 4.53 9.03 6.50
C ASP A 64 3.31 9.95 6.30
N ILE A 65 2.55 9.76 5.21
CA ILE A 65 1.31 10.51 4.94
C ILE A 65 0.24 10.16 5.98
N LYS A 66 0.01 8.87 6.28
CA LYS A 66 -0.91 8.43 7.32
C LYS A 66 -0.63 9.10 8.66
N ARG A 67 0.63 9.13 9.11
CA ARG A 67 1.03 9.81 10.37
C ARG A 67 0.69 11.29 10.36
N ARG A 68 0.84 11.97 9.22
CA ARG A 68 0.44 13.38 9.05
C ARG A 68 -1.07 13.55 9.17
N ILE A 69 -1.85 12.70 8.51
CA ILE A 69 -3.31 12.75 8.59
C ILE A 69 -3.80 12.54 10.03
N ILE A 70 -3.29 11.51 10.73
CA ILE A 70 -3.68 11.24 12.11
C ILE A 70 -3.34 12.42 13.03
N ARG A 71 -2.20 13.08 12.82
CA ARG A 71 -1.84 14.30 13.55
C ARG A 71 -2.86 15.41 13.31
N GLU A 72 -3.21 15.67 12.04
CA GLU A 72 -4.20 16.68 11.67
C GLU A 72 -5.59 16.40 12.24
N LEU A 73 -5.95 15.13 12.40
CA LEU A 73 -7.22 14.72 13.00
C LEU A 73 -7.21 14.75 14.53
N SER A 74 -6.04 14.72 15.16
CA SER A 74 -5.89 14.69 16.63
C SER A 74 -5.98 16.07 17.29
N GLU A 75 -5.98 17.15 16.51
CA GLU A 75 -6.11 18.50 17.04
C GLU A 75 -7.59 18.87 17.34
N GLU A 76 -7.81 19.70 18.36
CA GLU A 76 -9.06 19.85 19.16
C GLU A 76 -10.35 20.27 18.41
N PHE A 77 -10.34 20.48 17.11
CA PHE A 77 -11.43 21.15 16.37
C PHE A 77 -12.23 20.30 15.37
N VAL A 78 -11.97 18.99 15.27
CA VAL A 78 -12.78 18.08 14.42
C VAL A 78 -13.93 17.50 15.23
N HIS A 79 -15.17 17.58 14.70
CA HIS A 79 -16.34 16.97 15.32
C HIS A 79 -16.08 15.46 15.57
N SER A 80 -16.46 14.95 16.73
CA SER A 80 -15.96 13.66 17.23
C SER A 80 -16.37 12.44 16.38
N ILE A 81 -17.56 12.49 15.77
CA ILE A 81 -18.13 11.40 14.98
C ILE A 81 -17.42 11.29 13.61
N ASP A 82 -17.30 12.39 12.87
CA ASP A 82 -16.69 12.41 11.53
C ASP A 82 -15.20 12.04 11.57
N ARG A 83 -14.52 12.41 12.67
CA ARG A 83 -13.12 12.03 12.91
C ARG A 83 -12.94 10.52 12.99
N GLU A 84 -13.81 9.82 13.73
CA GLU A 84 -13.65 8.39 13.96
C GLU A 84 -13.84 7.59 12.67
N GLU A 85 -14.86 7.94 11.88
CA GLU A 85 -15.13 7.29 10.59
C GLU A 85 -13.96 7.49 9.62
N LEU A 86 -13.41 8.70 9.55
CA LEU A 86 -12.28 9.01 8.69
C LEU A 86 -11.00 8.27 9.11
N ILE A 87 -10.73 8.20 10.42
CA ILE A 87 -9.60 7.39 10.94
C ILE A 87 -9.76 5.92 10.54
N ARG A 88 -10.96 5.35 10.71
CA ARG A 88 -11.23 3.95 10.32
C ARG A 88 -10.98 3.72 8.83
N LEU A 89 -11.44 4.64 7.98
CA LEU A 89 -11.20 4.59 6.54
C LEU A 89 -9.69 4.59 6.22
N ILE A 90 -8.94 5.53 6.79
CA ILE A 90 -7.48 5.65 6.56
C ILE A 90 -6.75 4.37 6.96
N LEU A 91 -7.04 3.84 8.15
CA LEU A 91 -6.42 2.62 8.66
C LEU A 91 -6.75 1.40 7.79
N ALA A 92 -8.03 1.25 7.41
CA ALA A 92 -8.46 0.15 6.56
C ALA A 92 -7.79 0.19 5.17
N THR A 93 -7.58 1.38 4.59
CA THR A 93 -6.86 1.50 3.33
C THR A 93 -5.35 1.27 3.47
N ASP A 94 -4.75 1.66 4.59
CA ASP A 94 -3.33 1.44 4.85
C ASP A 94 -2.97 -0.05 5.02
N ASP A 95 -3.88 -0.82 5.62
CA ASP A 95 -3.74 -2.27 5.77
C ASP A 95 -3.58 -2.97 4.41
N ILE A 96 -4.18 -2.45 3.34
CA ILE A 96 -4.02 -2.98 1.97
C ILE A 96 -2.53 -2.95 1.57
N ALA A 97 -1.87 -1.79 1.72
CA ALA A 97 -0.45 -1.66 1.38
C ALA A 97 0.43 -2.53 2.28
N THR A 98 0.11 -2.60 3.58
CA THR A 98 0.84 -3.42 4.55
C THR A 98 0.79 -4.90 4.17
N PHE A 99 -0.40 -5.46 3.92
CA PHE A 99 -0.54 -6.86 3.53
C PHE A 99 0.07 -7.16 2.17
N ALA A 100 -0.04 -6.24 1.21
CA ALA A 100 0.54 -6.40 -0.11
C ALA A 100 2.09 -6.46 -0.05
N LYS A 101 2.71 -5.58 0.75
CA LYS A 101 4.16 -5.59 0.99
C LYS A 101 4.62 -6.91 1.63
N GLU A 102 3.90 -7.42 2.63
CA GLU A 102 4.26 -8.70 3.26
C GLU A 102 4.14 -9.87 2.27
N ALA A 103 3.12 -9.89 1.40
CA ALA A 103 3.01 -10.90 0.34
C ALA A 103 4.21 -10.87 -0.62
N SER A 104 4.63 -9.68 -1.06
CA SER A 104 5.83 -9.52 -1.90
C SER A 104 7.11 -9.94 -1.21
N ARG A 105 7.24 -9.67 0.10
CA ARG A 105 8.38 -10.11 0.89
C ARG A 105 8.49 -11.63 0.92
N MET A 106 7.37 -12.34 1.06
CA MET A 106 7.36 -13.81 1.03
C MET A 106 7.79 -14.36 -0.33
N ALA A 107 7.39 -13.75 -1.44
CA ALA A 107 7.84 -14.17 -2.77
C ALA A 107 9.37 -14.05 -2.96
N LEU A 108 10.00 -13.02 -2.38
CA LEU A 108 11.45 -12.82 -2.44
C LEU A 108 12.25 -13.86 -1.65
N LEU A 109 11.69 -14.43 -0.57
CA LEU A 109 12.35 -15.47 0.22
C LEU A 109 12.66 -16.73 -0.61
N TYR A 110 11.94 -16.91 -1.71
CA TYR A 110 12.12 -18.02 -2.65
C TYR A 110 13.07 -17.68 -3.81
N ASN A 111 13.82 -16.58 -3.76
CA ASN A 111 14.74 -16.13 -4.82
C ASN A 111 14.09 -16.13 -6.22
N GLY A 112 12.82 -15.74 -6.30
CA GLY A 112 12.08 -15.72 -7.55
C GLY A 112 11.69 -17.08 -8.13
N LYS A 113 11.91 -18.18 -7.41
CA LYS A 113 11.53 -19.52 -7.85
C LYS A 113 10.58 -20.17 -6.87
N PRO A 114 9.30 -20.39 -7.22
CA PRO A 114 8.41 -21.13 -6.35
C PRO A 114 8.96 -22.54 -6.03
N PRO A 115 8.61 -23.12 -4.86
CA PRO A 115 8.89 -24.52 -4.57
C PRO A 115 8.48 -25.43 -5.74
N LEU A 116 9.24 -26.49 -6.01
CA LEU A 116 9.05 -27.36 -7.18
C LEU A 116 7.65 -27.98 -7.26
N ASP A 117 7.06 -28.35 -6.12
CA ASP A 117 5.70 -28.86 -6.00
C ASP A 117 4.64 -27.80 -6.35
N VAL A 118 4.88 -26.54 -5.99
CA VAL A 118 4.04 -25.40 -6.37
C VAL A 118 4.24 -25.05 -7.85
N ALA A 119 5.46 -25.09 -8.36
CA ALA A 119 5.78 -24.77 -9.75
C ALA A 119 5.06 -25.72 -10.73
N GLN A 120 4.99 -27.02 -10.39
CA GLN A 120 4.38 -28.06 -11.23
C GLN A 120 2.88 -27.88 -11.49
N VAL A 121 2.16 -27.11 -10.65
CA VAL A 121 0.72 -26.85 -10.81
C VAL A 121 0.42 -25.51 -11.48
N LEU A 122 1.44 -24.68 -11.78
CA LEU A 122 1.26 -23.40 -12.43
C LEU A 122 1.12 -23.55 -13.96
N PRO A 123 0.24 -22.77 -14.61
CA PRO A 123 0.13 -22.77 -16.07
C PRO A 123 1.45 -22.32 -16.70
N GLY A 124 2.04 -23.16 -17.56
CA GLY A 124 3.27 -22.84 -18.30
C GLY A 124 4.56 -23.50 -17.77
N TYR A 125 4.51 -24.31 -16.71
CA TYR A 125 5.67 -25.07 -16.23
C TYR A 125 6.13 -26.11 -17.27
N ASN A 126 7.35 -25.96 -17.78
CA ASN A 126 7.98 -26.92 -18.70
C ASN A 126 9.05 -27.73 -17.99
N ASN A 127 9.07 -29.05 -18.23
CA ASN A 127 10.05 -30.00 -17.65
C ASN A 127 11.53 -29.74 -18.01
N GLN A 128 11.82 -28.64 -18.72
CA GLN A 128 13.17 -28.22 -19.09
C GLN A 128 13.86 -27.36 -18.01
N ASP A 129 13.12 -26.90 -16.99
CA ASP A 129 13.65 -26.10 -15.87
C ASP A 129 14.19 -26.95 -14.70
N LYS A 130 14.45 -28.25 -14.95
CA LYS A 130 15.16 -29.16 -14.04
C LYS A 130 16.67 -29.06 -14.23
#